data_AF-A0A946HM55-F1
#
_entry.id   AF-A0A946HM55-F1
#
_cell.length_a   1.000
_cell.length_b   1.000
_cell.length_c   1.000
_cell.angle_alpha   90.00
_cell.angle_beta   90.00
_cell.angle_gamma   90.00
#
_symmetry.space_group_name_H-M   'P 1'
#
loop_
_entity.id
_entity.type
_entity.pdbx_description
1 polymer ?
#
loop_
_entity_poly.entity_id
_entity_poly.type
_entity_poly.pdbx_seq_one_letter_code
_entity_poly.pdbx_strand_id
1 'polypeptide(L)'
;MAVTQKRIPAQAVPTKAGSESRHLNAPLGSILLSFNYITADDLKFAQTLQKSSLAPLDRILIAENIISSDQLLAAQSMKYGVQRIQSKDSRPDPALANLLTASFCRNHGIIPWKKQGQSVLIATCDPDHFCANMSAYPELACCTKMALCSKETIYSALIKRHSTEYRRKAETLVPELESYRHQSPVNWGGMKSMAVASACGLSLAFTPNLVFLSIVLWACAALSSTHLLKISAALSRRTPSPLDTPPKPVPRLSTRRRLRQSSKAV
;
A
#
# COMPACT_ATOMS: atom_id res chain seq x y z
N MET A 1 -6.64 16.29 -30.00
CA MET A 1 -7.73 16.02 -29.04
C MET A 1 -7.15 16.07 -27.64
N ALA A 2 -7.14 17.25 -27.04
CA ALA A 2 -6.54 17.51 -25.73
C ALA A 2 -7.64 17.41 -24.66
N VAL A 3 -7.47 16.48 -23.71
CA VAL A 3 -8.33 16.38 -22.54
C VAL A 3 -7.96 17.54 -21.61
N THR A 4 -8.76 18.60 -21.65
CA THR A 4 -8.63 19.76 -20.78
C THR A 4 -8.90 19.34 -19.33
N GLN A 5 -7.83 19.06 -18.58
CA GLN A 5 -7.85 18.93 -17.13
C GLN A 5 -8.30 20.27 -16.53
N LYS A 6 -9.57 20.33 -16.13
CA LYS A 6 -10.10 21.43 -15.32
C LYS A 6 -9.56 21.28 -13.90
N ARG A 7 -8.37 21.81 -13.66
CA ARG A 7 -7.76 21.93 -12.33
C ARG A 7 -8.57 22.97 -11.53
N ILE A 8 -9.52 22.51 -10.73
CA ILE A 8 -10.29 23.36 -9.82
C ILE A 8 -9.35 23.83 -8.70
N PRO A 9 -9.23 25.14 -8.44
CA PRO A 9 -8.33 25.66 -7.41
C PRO A 9 -8.83 25.31 -6.00
N ALA A 10 -7.88 25.11 -5.10
CA ALA A 10 -8.12 24.96 -3.67
C ALA A 10 -8.74 26.25 -3.10
N GLN A 11 -10.07 26.29 -2.99
CA GLN A 11 -10.78 27.37 -2.30
C GLN A 11 -10.93 27.06 -0.82
N ALA A 12 -10.67 28.09 -0.01
CA ALA A 12 -10.69 28.08 1.44
C ALA A 12 -12.06 27.69 2.00
N VAL A 13 -12.01 26.90 3.08
CA VAL A 13 -13.17 26.47 3.87
C VAL A 13 -13.87 27.70 4.45
N PRO A 14 -15.17 27.93 4.20
CA PRO A 14 -15.89 29.02 4.84
C PRO A 14 -16.22 28.65 6.29
N THR A 15 -15.61 29.37 7.23
CA THR A 15 -15.92 29.36 8.66
C THR A 15 -17.26 30.06 8.89
N LYS A 16 -18.38 29.32 8.89
CA LYS A 16 -19.66 29.80 9.43
C LYS A 16 -20.26 28.77 10.38
N ALA A 17 -20.05 28.99 11.67
CA ALA A 17 -20.48 28.17 12.82
C ALA A 17 -22.01 28.04 13.02
N GLY A 18 -22.83 28.41 12.03
CA GLY A 18 -24.30 28.37 12.09
C GLY A 18 -24.97 27.29 11.23
N SER A 19 -24.24 26.62 10.32
CA SER A 19 -24.79 25.57 9.44
C SER A 19 -24.35 24.15 9.79
N GLU A 20 -23.49 23.97 10.79
CA GLU A 20 -22.84 22.68 11.09
C GLU A 20 -23.84 21.58 11.51
N SER A 21 -24.91 21.93 12.22
CA SER A 21 -25.90 20.98 12.73
C SER A 21 -26.88 20.44 11.69
N ARG A 22 -27.02 21.08 10.50
CA ARG A 22 -27.92 20.57 9.44
C ARG A 22 -27.36 19.38 8.67
N HIS A 23 -26.05 19.15 8.72
CA HIS A 23 -25.38 18.15 7.89
C HIS A 23 -25.17 16.80 8.58
N LEU A 24 -25.43 16.70 9.89
CA LEU A 24 -25.16 15.49 10.68
C LEU A 24 -25.95 14.25 10.23
N ASN A 25 -27.14 14.46 9.65
CA ASN A 25 -28.00 13.39 9.12
C ASN A 25 -28.12 13.41 7.59
N ALA A 26 -27.38 14.31 6.91
CA ALA A 26 -27.48 14.46 5.48
C ALA A 26 -26.69 13.35 4.75
N PRO A 27 -27.22 12.78 3.64
CA PRO A 27 -26.47 11.83 2.84
C PRO A 27 -25.20 12.49 2.29
N LEU A 28 -24.10 11.73 2.22
CA LEU A 28 -22.79 12.23 1.80
C LEU A 28 -22.84 12.99 0.46
N GLY A 29 -23.62 12.50 -0.50
CA GLY A 29 -23.81 13.16 -1.80
C GLY A 29 -24.40 14.57 -1.69
N SER A 30 -25.35 14.80 -0.77
CA SER A 30 -25.92 16.14 -0.55
C SER A 30 -24.93 17.10 0.09
N ILE A 31 -24.06 16.60 0.97
CA ILE A 31 -22.99 17.39 1.60
C ILE A 31 -21.98 17.80 0.52
N LEU A 32 -21.56 16.86 -0.34
CA LEU A 32 -20.65 17.15 -1.45
C LEU A 32 -21.23 18.16 -2.45
N LEU A 33 -22.54 18.10 -2.75
CA LEU A 33 -23.23 19.10 -3.55
C LEU A 33 -23.24 20.48 -2.87
N SER A 34 -23.51 20.53 -1.56
CA SER A 34 -23.54 21.80 -0.81
C SER A 34 -22.20 22.53 -0.80
N PHE A 35 -21.09 21.79 -0.88
CA PHE A 35 -19.74 22.34 -0.99
C PHE A 35 -19.30 22.61 -2.44
N ASN A 36 -20.16 22.39 -3.44
CA ASN A 36 -19.83 22.45 -4.86
C ASN A 36 -18.63 21.56 -5.24
N TYR A 37 -18.37 20.47 -4.51
CA TYR A 37 -17.31 19.52 -4.85
C TYR A 37 -17.72 18.59 -6.00
N ILE A 38 -19.03 18.37 -6.16
CA ILE A 38 -19.62 17.58 -7.24
C ILE A 38 -20.78 18.35 -7.86
N THR A 39 -21.13 18.04 -9.10
CA THR A 39 -22.37 18.50 -9.73
C THR A 39 -23.51 17.49 -9.55
N ALA A 40 -24.74 17.92 -9.82
CA ALA A 40 -25.90 17.03 -9.78
C ALA A 40 -25.80 15.89 -10.81
N ASP A 41 -25.15 16.14 -11.95
CA ASP A 41 -24.93 15.16 -12.99
C ASP A 41 -23.86 14.14 -12.59
N ASP A 42 -22.77 14.59 -11.95
CA ASP A 42 -21.74 13.70 -11.39
C ASP A 42 -22.33 12.76 -10.34
N LEU A 43 -23.22 13.26 -9.48
CA LEU A 43 -23.87 12.45 -8.46
C LEU A 43 -24.78 11.37 -9.09
N LYS A 44 -25.57 11.74 -10.10
CA LYS A 44 -26.42 10.77 -10.84
C LYS A 44 -25.58 9.72 -11.56
N PHE A 45 -24.48 10.14 -12.18
CA PHE A 45 -23.52 9.25 -12.82
C PHE A 45 -22.95 8.23 -11.83
N ALA A 46 -22.42 8.72 -10.71
CA ALA A 46 -21.84 7.86 -9.67
C ALA A 46 -22.88 6.91 -9.04
N GLN A 47 -24.13 7.35 -8.84
CA GLN A 47 -25.22 6.49 -8.38
C GLN A 47 -25.59 5.41 -9.40
N THR A 48 -25.51 5.70 -10.69
CA THR A 48 -25.74 4.73 -11.76
C THR A 48 -24.66 3.64 -11.74
N LEU A 49 -23.39 4.04 -11.59
CA LEU A 49 -22.27 3.12 -11.40
C LEU A 49 -22.36 2.33 -10.09
N GLN A 50 -22.88 2.92 -9.03
CA GLN A 50 -23.07 2.23 -7.75
C GLN A 50 -24.03 1.04 -7.89
N LYS A 51 -25.11 1.20 -8.66
CA LYS A 51 -26.07 0.13 -8.92
C LYS A 51 -25.47 -1.04 -9.70
N SER A 52 -24.54 -0.78 -10.61
CA SER A 52 -23.89 -1.83 -11.41
C SER A 52 -22.69 -2.48 -10.71
N SER A 53 -21.92 -1.73 -9.92
CA SER A 53 -20.66 -2.18 -9.31
C SER A 53 -20.77 -2.65 -7.85
N LEU A 54 -21.89 -2.39 -7.16
CA LEU A 54 -22.07 -2.64 -5.72
C LEU A 54 -21.00 -1.98 -4.82
N ALA A 55 -20.20 -1.04 -5.36
CA ALA A 55 -19.20 -0.30 -4.60
C ALA A 55 -19.85 0.88 -3.86
N PRO A 56 -19.31 1.30 -2.71
CA PRO A 56 -19.82 2.47 -2.01
C PRO A 56 -19.53 3.75 -2.80
N LEU A 57 -20.42 4.73 -2.67
CA LEU A 57 -20.45 5.94 -3.50
C LEU A 57 -19.16 6.75 -3.44
N ASP A 58 -18.59 6.84 -2.24
CA ASP A 58 -17.31 7.51 -1.96
C ASP A 58 -16.14 6.95 -2.78
N ARG A 59 -16.03 5.62 -2.88
CA ARG A 59 -14.99 4.95 -3.66
C ARG A 59 -15.15 5.18 -5.15
N ILE A 60 -16.39 5.20 -5.64
CA ILE A 60 -16.69 5.47 -7.06
C ILE A 60 -16.28 6.90 -7.40
N LEU A 61 -16.66 7.87 -6.56
CA LEU A 61 -16.32 9.28 -6.79
C LEU A 61 -14.81 9.53 -6.80
N ILE A 62 -14.04 8.84 -5.96
CA ILE A 62 -12.57 8.90 -5.99
C ILE A 62 -12.00 8.19 -7.22
N ALA A 63 -12.51 7.00 -7.55
CA ALA A 63 -12.01 6.19 -8.67
C ALA A 63 -12.19 6.88 -10.02
N GLU A 64 -13.33 7.54 -10.21
CA GLU A 64 -13.64 8.36 -11.38
C GLU A 64 -12.97 9.75 -11.34
N ASN A 65 -12.15 10.02 -10.32
CA ASN A 65 -11.43 11.28 -10.12
C ASN A 65 -12.36 12.52 -10.08
N ILE A 66 -13.61 12.33 -9.65
CA ILE A 66 -14.61 13.38 -9.48
C ILE A 66 -14.31 14.20 -8.22
N ILE A 67 -13.90 13.53 -7.14
CA ILE A 67 -13.48 14.17 -5.88
C ILE A 67 -12.08 13.72 -5.49
N SER A 68 -11.36 14.59 -4.79
CA SER A 68 -10.11 14.22 -4.13
C SER A 68 -10.34 13.56 -2.77
N SER A 69 -9.36 12.78 -2.29
CA SER A 69 -9.39 12.19 -0.94
C SER A 69 -9.54 13.25 0.16
N ASP A 70 -8.96 14.43 -0.03
CA ASP A 70 -9.07 15.54 0.91
C ASP A 70 -10.48 16.16 0.94
N GLN A 71 -11.13 16.30 -0.21
CA GLN A 71 -12.51 16.76 -0.31
C GLN A 71 -13.48 15.76 0.32
N LEU A 72 -13.24 14.45 0.11
CA LEU A 72 -14.02 13.40 0.76
C LEU A 72 -13.88 13.49 2.30
N LEU A 73 -12.65 13.60 2.80
CA LEU A 73 -12.39 13.74 4.24
C LEU A 73 -13.07 14.98 4.83
N ALA A 74 -13.05 16.11 4.11
CA ALA A 74 -13.74 17.32 4.53
C ALA A 74 -15.25 17.11 4.62
N ALA A 75 -15.88 16.52 3.60
CA ALA A 75 -17.30 16.22 3.61
C ALA A 75 -17.68 15.22 4.71
N GLN A 76 -16.85 14.19 4.95
CA GLN A 76 -17.05 13.25 6.05
C GLN A 76 -16.92 13.94 7.41
N SER A 77 -15.96 14.85 7.62
CA SER A 77 -15.84 15.55 8.90
C SER A 77 -17.11 16.33 9.26
N MET A 78 -17.76 16.92 8.25
CA MET A 78 -19.02 17.63 8.42
C MET A 78 -20.18 16.68 8.70
N LYS A 79 -20.23 15.53 8.00
CA LYS A 79 -21.26 14.51 8.20
C LYS A 79 -21.24 13.96 9.63
N TYR A 80 -20.07 13.65 10.17
CA TYR A 80 -19.96 13.07 11.53
C TYR A 80 -19.75 14.12 12.62
N GLY A 81 -19.57 15.40 12.27
CA GLY A 81 -19.29 16.46 13.24
C GLY A 81 -17.98 16.27 14.01
N VAL A 82 -16.96 15.70 13.36
CA VAL A 82 -15.68 15.36 14.01
C VAL A 82 -14.51 16.13 13.39
N GLN A 83 -13.48 16.37 14.18
CA GLN A 83 -12.30 17.07 13.70
C GLN A 83 -11.49 16.23 12.69
N ARG A 84 -10.90 16.91 11.71
CA ARG A 84 -9.95 16.34 10.77
C ARG A 84 -8.52 16.59 11.24
N ILE A 85 -7.71 15.54 11.26
CA ILE A 85 -6.30 15.60 11.60
C ILE A 85 -5.49 15.61 10.30
N GLN A 86 -4.65 16.63 10.12
CA GLN A 86 -3.67 16.64 9.06
C GLN A 86 -2.31 16.14 9.55
N SER A 87 -1.64 15.35 8.71
CA SER A 87 -0.31 14.77 9.01
C SER A 87 0.76 15.82 9.31
N LYS A 88 0.63 17.02 8.74
CA LYS A 88 1.60 18.12 8.92
C LYS A 88 1.52 18.76 10.30
N ASP A 89 0.34 18.75 10.92
CA ASP A 89 0.05 19.58 12.09
C ASP A 89 0.32 18.84 13.40
N SER A 90 0.34 17.50 13.39
CA SER A 90 0.45 16.71 14.60
C SER A 90 1.00 15.33 14.32
N ARG A 91 1.61 14.69 15.32
CA ARG A 91 2.03 13.29 15.27
C ARG A 91 1.31 12.49 16.36
N PRO A 92 1.06 11.19 16.14
CA PRO A 92 0.52 10.31 17.17
C PRO A 92 1.45 10.23 18.38
N ASP A 93 0.88 10.33 19.58
CA ASP A 93 1.56 10.19 20.84
C ASP A 93 2.18 8.77 20.97
N PRO A 94 3.50 8.66 21.21
CA PRO A 94 4.16 7.37 21.37
C PRO A 94 3.67 6.60 22.61
N ALA A 95 3.20 7.28 23.67
CA ALA A 95 2.71 6.62 24.88
C ALA A 95 1.45 5.78 24.63
N LEU A 96 0.68 6.11 23.59
CA LEU A 96 -0.56 5.43 23.23
C LEU A 96 -0.35 4.25 22.27
N ALA A 97 0.90 3.94 21.91
CA ALA A 97 1.23 2.90 20.94
C ALA A 97 0.72 1.50 21.33
N ASN A 98 0.67 1.22 22.64
CA ASN A 98 0.30 -0.10 23.16
C ASN A 98 -1.22 -0.24 23.41
N LEU A 99 -2.02 0.81 23.23
CA LEU A 99 -3.48 0.74 23.44
C LEU A 99 -4.18 -0.13 22.40
N LEU A 100 -3.68 -0.14 21.16
CA LEU A 100 -4.21 -0.95 20.07
C LEU A 100 -3.07 -1.70 19.38
N THR A 101 -3.27 -2.98 19.08
CA THR A 101 -2.27 -3.78 18.37
C THR A 101 -2.01 -3.22 16.97
N ALA A 102 -0.75 -3.26 16.51
CA ALA A 102 -0.36 -2.79 15.17
C ALA A 102 -1.16 -3.45 14.04
N SER A 103 -1.47 -4.75 14.17
CA SER A 103 -2.31 -5.49 13.22
C SER A 103 -3.74 -4.95 13.17
N PHE A 104 -4.35 -4.65 14.31
CA PHE A 104 -5.68 -4.07 14.41
C PHE A 104 -5.71 -2.69 13.74
N CYS A 105 -4.77 -1.81 14.11
CA CYS A 105 -4.62 -0.48 13.52
C CYS A 105 -4.49 -0.53 11.99
N ARG A 106 -3.67 -1.45 11.47
CA ARG A 106 -3.43 -1.63 10.04
C ARG A 106 -4.63 -2.18 9.29
N ASN A 107 -5.34 -3.15 9.87
CA ASN A 107 -6.45 -3.83 9.21
C ASN A 107 -7.72 -2.96 9.18
N HIS A 108 -7.95 -2.18 10.23
CA HIS A 108 -9.14 -1.35 10.37
C HIS A 108 -8.90 0.12 10.00
N GLY A 109 -7.65 0.52 9.75
CA GLY A 109 -7.33 1.91 9.40
C GLY A 109 -7.60 2.87 10.57
N ILE A 110 -7.22 2.47 11.77
CA ILE A 110 -7.44 3.20 13.02
C ILE A 110 -6.09 3.39 13.73
N ILE A 111 -5.86 4.51 14.41
CA ILE A 111 -4.66 4.71 15.22
C ILE A 111 -4.95 5.64 16.43
N PRO A 112 -4.47 5.30 17.65
CA PRO A 112 -4.52 6.21 18.79
C PRO A 112 -3.66 7.44 18.51
N TRP A 113 -4.23 8.63 18.64
CA TRP A 113 -3.57 9.88 18.24
C TRP A 113 -3.03 10.67 19.43
N LYS A 114 -3.88 11.02 20.40
CA LYS A 114 -3.47 11.76 21.60
C LYS A 114 -4.47 11.58 22.72
N LYS A 115 -4.04 11.77 23.96
CA LYS A 115 -4.94 11.83 25.11
C LYS A 115 -5.55 13.24 25.21
N GLN A 116 -6.85 13.33 25.46
CA GLN A 116 -7.60 14.57 25.69
C GLN A 116 -8.37 14.44 27.01
N GLY A 117 -7.76 14.89 28.11
CA GLY A 117 -8.32 14.74 29.45
C GLY A 117 -8.44 13.26 29.82
N GLN A 118 -9.66 12.81 30.11
CA GLN A 118 -9.97 11.41 30.40
C GLN A 118 -10.22 10.56 29.13
N SER A 119 -10.35 11.20 27.96
CA SER A 119 -10.63 10.51 26.71
C SER A 119 -9.40 10.31 25.84
N VAL A 120 -9.40 9.28 24.99
CA VAL A 120 -8.39 9.08 23.95
C VAL A 120 -8.96 9.52 22.61
N LEU A 121 -8.24 10.38 21.91
CA LEU A 121 -8.56 10.73 20.54
C LEU A 121 -8.01 9.66 19.61
N ILE A 122 -8.89 9.06 18.82
CA ILE A 122 -8.55 7.98 17.91
C ILE A 122 -8.87 8.41 16.48
N ALA A 123 -7.83 8.37 15.64
CA ALA A 123 -7.93 8.73 14.24
C ALA A 123 -8.37 7.52 13.41
N THR A 124 -9.32 7.72 12.49
CA THR A 124 -9.79 6.70 11.54
C THR A 124 -9.85 7.26 10.13
N CYS A 125 -9.62 6.39 9.13
CA CYS A 125 -9.91 6.70 7.73
C CYS A 125 -11.28 6.18 7.26
N ASP A 126 -11.96 5.38 8.10
CA ASP A 126 -13.27 4.80 7.82
C ASP A 126 -14.20 5.09 9.01
N PRO A 127 -14.96 6.19 8.97
CA PRO A 127 -15.87 6.55 10.06
C PRO A 127 -17.08 5.62 10.20
N ASP A 128 -17.58 5.04 9.10
CA ASP A 128 -18.77 4.19 9.13
C ASP A 128 -18.54 2.91 9.95
N HIS A 129 -17.34 2.34 9.84
CA HIS A 129 -16.97 1.13 10.57
C HIS A 129 -16.37 1.42 11.95
N PHE A 130 -16.18 2.69 12.33
CA PHE A 130 -15.47 3.05 13.56
C PHE A 130 -16.11 2.44 14.81
N CYS A 131 -17.40 2.65 15.04
CA CYS A 131 -18.10 2.13 16.21
C CYS A 131 -18.06 0.59 16.27
N ALA A 132 -18.22 -0.07 15.11
CA ALA A 132 -18.13 -1.52 15.01
C ALA A 132 -16.71 -2.01 15.35
N ASN A 133 -15.67 -1.34 14.87
CA ASN A 133 -14.28 -1.67 15.18
C ASN A 133 -13.99 -1.48 16.69
N MET A 134 -14.49 -0.40 17.30
CA MET A 134 -14.27 -0.13 18.73
C MET A 134 -15.00 -1.08 19.68
N SER A 135 -16.02 -1.80 19.20
CA SER A 135 -16.66 -2.86 20.00
C SER A 135 -15.70 -3.97 20.44
N ALA A 136 -14.57 -4.14 19.74
CA ALA A 136 -13.50 -5.07 20.13
C ALA A 136 -12.73 -4.63 21.38
N TYR A 137 -12.83 -3.34 21.76
CA TYR A 137 -12.19 -2.75 22.94
C TYR A 137 -13.21 -1.92 23.75
N PRO A 138 -14.15 -2.56 24.47
CA PRO A 138 -15.26 -1.86 25.13
C PRO A 138 -14.81 -0.80 26.15
N GLU A 139 -13.75 -1.09 26.91
CA GLU A 139 -13.16 -0.16 27.89
C GLU A 139 -12.56 1.08 27.23
N LEU A 140 -11.99 0.94 26.03
CA LEU A 140 -11.46 2.06 25.28
C LEU A 140 -12.59 2.83 24.57
N ALA A 141 -13.62 2.12 24.12
CA ALA A 141 -14.75 2.69 23.38
C ALA A 141 -15.52 3.75 24.20
N CYS A 142 -15.74 3.52 25.50
CA CYS A 142 -16.48 4.45 26.36
C CYS A 142 -15.75 5.78 26.59
N CYS A 143 -14.41 5.78 26.51
CA CYS A 143 -13.59 6.96 26.72
C CYS A 143 -12.93 7.44 25.41
N THR A 144 -13.47 7.12 24.24
CA THR A 144 -12.85 7.50 22.96
C THR A 144 -13.59 8.64 22.25
N LYS A 145 -12.83 9.54 21.64
CA LYS A 145 -13.33 10.51 20.66
C LYS A 145 -12.80 10.16 19.27
N MET A 146 -13.68 10.16 18.27
CA MET A 146 -13.31 9.91 16.88
C MET A 146 -12.71 11.19 16.25
N ALA A 147 -11.68 11.01 15.43
CA ALA A 147 -11.19 12.01 14.50
C ALA A 147 -10.94 11.39 13.13
N LEU A 148 -11.08 12.18 12.07
CA LEU A 148 -10.81 11.72 10.72
C LEU A 148 -9.39 12.03 10.29
N CYS A 149 -8.78 11.08 9.60
CA CYS A 149 -7.47 11.24 9.04
C CYS A 149 -7.35 10.47 7.73
N SER A 150 -6.44 10.91 6.85
CA SER A 150 -6.23 10.22 5.59
C SER A 150 -5.61 8.85 5.83
N LYS A 151 -5.91 7.91 4.94
CA LYS A 151 -5.36 6.55 4.99
C LYS A 151 -3.83 6.61 5.00
N GLU A 152 -3.25 7.44 4.12
CA GLU A 152 -1.81 7.65 3.97
C GLU A 152 -1.17 8.13 5.28
N THR A 153 -1.86 8.99 6.02
CA THR A 153 -1.39 9.50 7.31
C THR A 153 -1.34 8.39 8.36
N ILE A 154 -2.36 7.54 8.42
CA ILE A 154 -2.40 6.41 9.34
C ILE A 154 -1.30 5.40 9.01
N TYR A 155 -1.17 4.99 7.74
CA TYR A 155 -0.13 4.04 7.34
C TYR A 155 1.28 4.61 7.51
N SER A 156 1.52 5.87 7.16
CA SER A 156 2.83 6.48 7.35
C SER A 156 3.22 6.59 8.83
N ALA A 157 2.26 6.87 9.72
CA ALA A 157 2.48 6.83 11.16
C ALA A 157 2.79 5.41 11.67
N LEU A 158 2.03 4.41 11.22
CA LEU A 158 2.26 3.00 11.58
C LEU A 158 3.63 2.51 11.09
N ILE A 159 4.01 2.84 9.85
CA ILE A 159 5.31 2.46 9.28
C ILE A 159 6.44 3.11 10.06
N LYS A 160 6.34 4.41 10.39
CA LYS A 160 7.34 5.09 11.21
C LYS A 160 7.51 4.42 12.58
N ARG A 161 6.40 4.03 13.22
CA ARG A 161 6.40 3.41 14.54
C ARG A 161 6.94 1.98 14.55
N HIS A 162 6.56 1.15 13.57
CA HIS A 162 6.89 -0.28 13.51
C HIS A 162 7.93 -0.61 12.42
N SER A 163 8.76 0.35 12.03
CA SER A 163 9.69 0.20 10.90
C SER A 163 10.65 -0.98 11.05
N THR A 164 11.15 -1.24 12.27
CA THR A 164 12.06 -2.36 12.58
C THR A 164 11.35 -3.70 12.44
N GLU A 165 10.14 -3.82 13.00
CA GLU A 165 9.32 -5.03 12.93
C GLU A 165 8.89 -5.33 11.49
N TYR A 166 8.44 -4.32 10.74
CA TYR A 166 8.07 -4.49 9.34
C TYR A 166 9.28 -4.79 8.45
N ARG A 167 10.44 -4.18 8.71
CA ARG A 167 11.68 -4.52 8.00
C ARG A 167 12.06 -5.98 8.23
N ARG A 168 12.05 -6.44 9.49
CA ARG A 168 12.34 -7.85 9.82
C ARG A 168 11.37 -8.82 9.17
N LYS A 169 10.07 -8.49 9.19
CA LYS A 169 9.03 -9.30 8.52
C LYS A 169 9.25 -9.33 7.01
N ALA A 170 9.52 -8.19 6.38
CA ALA A 170 9.78 -8.08 4.95
C ALA A 170 11.04 -8.84 4.52
N GLU A 171 12.08 -8.81 5.36
CA GLU A 171 13.30 -9.60 5.19
C GLU A 171 13.01 -11.10 5.14
N THR A 172 11.98 -11.59 5.83
CA THR A 172 11.61 -13.03 5.86
C THR A 172 10.50 -13.41 4.90
N LEU A 173 9.95 -12.48 4.12
CA LEU A 173 8.86 -12.80 3.16
C LEU A 173 9.36 -13.53 1.92
N VAL A 174 10.63 -13.37 1.54
CA VAL A 174 11.22 -14.07 0.40
C VAL A 174 11.60 -15.48 0.84
N PRO A 175 11.08 -16.54 0.18
CA PRO A 175 11.50 -17.90 0.46
C PRO A 175 13.01 -18.05 0.37
N GLU A 176 13.63 -18.86 1.23
CA GLU A 176 15.09 -19.04 1.27
C GLU A 176 15.69 -19.50 -0.07
N LEU A 177 14.89 -20.22 -0.89
CA LEU A 177 15.28 -20.66 -2.23
C LEU A 177 15.35 -19.51 -3.27
N GLU A 178 14.67 -18.41 -3.01
CA GLU A 178 14.66 -17.20 -3.85
C GLU A 178 15.54 -16.08 -3.27
N SER A 179 16.07 -16.29 -2.05
CA SER A 179 16.88 -15.31 -1.32
C SER A 179 18.38 -15.53 -1.61
N TYR A 180 19.05 -14.51 -2.14
CA TYR A 180 20.52 -14.50 -2.31
C TYR A 180 21.28 -14.05 -1.04
N ARG A 181 20.61 -13.96 0.12
CA ARG A 181 21.13 -13.34 1.36
C ARG A 181 22.34 -14.06 1.97
N HIS A 182 22.56 -15.31 1.57
CA HIS A 182 23.54 -16.25 2.10
C HIS A 182 24.73 -16.46 1.17
N GLN A 183 24.86 -15.69 0.08
CA GLN A 183 26.13 -15.60 -0.62
C GLN A 183 27.12 -14.81 0.24
N SER A 184 27.86 -15.55 1.08
CA SER A 184 29.09 -15.05 1.67
C SER A 184 29.98 -14.53 0.54
N PRO A 185 30.55 -13.31 0.65
CA PRO A 185 31.57 -12.90 -0.29
C PRO A 185 32.67 -13.96 -0.28
N VAL A 186 33.09 -14.41 -1.46
CA VAL A 186 34.20 -15.34 -1.58
C VAL A 186 35.41 -14.67 -0.93
N ASN A 187 35.82 -15.14 0.26
CA ASN A 187 37.01 -14.66 0.94
C ASN A 187 38.24 -15.16 0.18
N TRP A 188 38.59 -14.48 -0.92
CA TRP A 188 39.90 -14.58 -1.55
C TRP A 188 40.93 -13.98 -0.60
N GLY A 189 41.39 -14.80 0.35
CA GLY A 189 42.53 -14.46 1.20
C GLY A 189 43.72 -14.06 0.31
N GLY A 190 44.36 -12.94 0.67
CA GLY A 190 45.29 -12.20 -0.19
C GLY A 190 46.42 -13.03 -0.83
N MET A 191 46.82 -14.13 -0.19
CA MET A 191 47.89 -14.99 -0.70
C MET A 191 47.49 -15.80 -1.95
N LYS A 192 46.23 -16.26 -2.06
CA LYS A 192 45.75 -16.97 -3.26
C LYS A 192 45.54 -16.00 -4.43
N SER A 193 45.09 -14.77 -4.15
CA SER A 193 44.91 -13.73 -5.18
C SER A 193 46.26 -13.22 -5.73
N MET A 194 47.26 -13.03 -4.87
CA MET A 194 48.62 -12.62 -5.30
C MET A 194 49.29 -13.67 -6.19
N ALA A 195 49.17 -14.95 -5.86
CA ALA A 195 49.76 -16.03 -6.67
C ALA A 195 49.10 -16.13 -8.06
N VAL A 196 47.78 -15.94 -8.15
CA VAL A 196 47.06 -15.93 -9.44
C VAL A 196 47.43 -14.69 -10.27
N ALA A 197 47.55 -13.52 -9.62
CA ALA A 197 47.92 -12.28 -10.30
C ALA A 197 49.35 -12.33 -10.86
N SER A 198 50.32 -12.86 -10.10
CA SER A 198 51.71 -12.97 -10.56
C SER A 198 51.87 -13.98 -11.70
N ALA A 199 51.19 -15.13 -11.62
CA ALA A 199 51.18 -16.12 -12.70
C ALA A 199 50.57 -15.56 -13.98
N CYS A 200 49.47 -14.80 -13.87
CA CYS A 200 48.85 -14.12 -15.01
C CYS A 200 49.79 -13.08 -15.64
N GLY A 201 50.45 -12.25 -14.81
CA GLY A 201 51.42 -11.25 -15.28
C GLY A 201 52.62 -11.85 -16.01
N LEU A 202 53.19 -12.94 -15.47
CA LEU A 202 54.29 -13.67 -16.10
C LEU A 202 53.88 -14.28 -17.45
N SER A 203 52.67 -14.85 -17.54
CA SER A 203 52.16 -15.42 -18.80
C SER A 203 51.95 -14.37 -19.90
N LEU A 204 51.56 -13.14 -19.53
CA LEU A 204 51.42 -12.00 -20.43
C LEU A 204 52.77 -11.51 -20.95
N ALA A 205 53.81 -11.52 -20.11
CA ALA A 205 55.14 -11.05 -20.46
C ALA A 205 55.86 -11.99 -21.44
N PHE A 206 55.69 -13.31 -21.29
CA PHE A 206 56.40 -14.30 -22.12
C PHE A 206 55.65 -14.71 -23.39
N THR A 207 54.31 -14.67 -23.42
CA THR A 207 53.51 -15.17 -24.55
C THR A 207 52.27 -14.32 -24.88
N PRO A 208 52.41 -13.02 -25.21
CA PRO A 208 51.27 -12.10 -25.35
C PRO A 208 50.30 -12.51 -26.48
N ASN A 209 50.81 -12.95 -27.63
CA ASN A 209 49.97 -13.29 -28.79
C ASN A 209 49.12 -14.55 -28.56
N LEU A 210 49.67 -15.56 -27.85
CA LEU A 210 48.95 -16.80 -27.55
C LEU A 210 47.87 -16.59 -26.48
N VAL A 211 48.16 -15.79 -25.46
CA VAL A 211 47.17 -15.43 -24.45
C VAL A 211 46.01 -14.65 -25.08
N PHE A 212 46.32 -13.69 -25.96
CA PHE A 212 45.30 -12.94 -26.69
C PHE A 212 44.41 -13.85 -27.54
N LEU A 213 45.01 -14.74 -28.36
CA LEU A 213 44.26 -15.69 -29.20
C LEU A 213 43.37 -16.60 -28.35
N SER A 214 43.89 -17.11 -27.23
CA SER A 214 43.14 -17.97 -26.31
C SER A 214 41.92 -17.27 -25.70
N ILE A 215 42.08 -16.01 -25.27
CA ILE A 215 40.98 -15.20 -24.72
C ILE A 215 39.93 -14.91 -25.80
N VAL A 216 40.35 -14.55 -27.02
CA VAL A 216 39.44 -14.29 -28.15
C VAL A 216 38.64 -15.55 -28.47
N LEU A 217 39.29 -16.71 -28.54
CA LEU A 217 38.63 -17.99 -28.86
C LEU A 217 37.65 -18.41 -27.75
N TRP A 218 38.02 -18.21 -26.48
CA TRP A 218 37.13 -18.42 -25.34
C TRP A 218 35.92 -17.48 -25.35
N ALA A 219 36.13 -16.19 -25.65
CA ALA A 219 35.06 -15.21 -25.77
C ALA A 219 34.09 -15.54 -26.92
N CYS A 220 34.61 -15.93 -28.09
CA CYS A 220 33.81 -16.41 -29.21
C CYS A 220 32.97 -17.65 -28.83
N ALA A 221 33.55 -18.60 -28.09
CA ALA A 221 32.84 -19.78 -27.61
C ALA A 221 31.72 -19.43 -26.62
N ALA A 222 32.00 -18.54 -25.66
CA ALA A 222 31.01 -18.07 -24.68
C ALA A 222 29.85 -17.31 -25.35
N LEU A 223 30.16 -16.40 -26.27
CA LEU A 223 29.15 -15.70 -27.07
C LEU A 223 28.30 -16.68 -27.86
N SER A 224 28.93 -17.63 -28.57
CA SER A 224 28.22 -18.67 -29.32
C SER A 224 27.28 -19.47 -28.42
N SER A 225 27.71 -19.85 -27.21
CA SER A 225 26.86 -20.53 -26.22
C SER A 225 25.63 -19.71 -25.84
N THR A 226 25.79 -18.41 -25.56
CA THR A 226 24.65 -17.53 -25.24
C THR A 226 23.69 -17.30 -26.42
N HIS A 227 24.23 -17.22 -27.64
CA HIS A 227 23.42 -17.13 -28.86
C HIS A 227 22.66 -18.42 -29.12
N LEU A 228 23.29 -19.59 -28.92
CA LEU A 228 22.64 -20.89 -29.01
C LEU A 228 21.52 -21.04 -27.98
N LEU A 229 21.72 -20.56 -26.74
CA LEU A 229 20.68 -20.58 -25.70
C LEU A 229 19.51 -19.64 -26.03
N LYS A 230 19.79 -18.48 -26.62
CA LYS A 230 18.74 -17.56 -27.11
C LYS A 230 17.97 -18.17 -28.29
N ILE A 231 18.68 -18.81 -29.23
CA ILE A 231 18.07 -19.48 -30.39
C ILE A 231 17.24 -20.68 -29.92
N SER A 232 17.74 -21.51 -29.01
CA SER A 232 17.02 -22.66 -28.47
C SER A 232 15.78 -22.23 -27.68
N ALA A 233 15.87 -21.16 -26.88
CA ALA A 233 14.72 -20.58 -26.20
C ALA A 233 13.69 -20.00 -27.18
N ALA A 234 14.13 -19.34 -28.26
CA ALA A 234 13.23 -18.85 -29.31
C ALA A 234 12.54 -19.99 -30.08
N LEU A 235 13.26 -21.08 -30.35
CA LEU A 235 12.70 -22.28 -30.97
C LEU A 235 11.75 -23.01 -30.02
N SER A 236 12.07 -23.09 -28.73
CA SER A 236 11.23 -23.68 -27.68
C SER A 236 9.93 -22.90 -27.45
N ARG A 237 9.90 -21.58 -27.70
CA ARG A 237 8.65 -20.81 -27.70
C ARG A 237 7.69 -21.18 -28.84
N ARG A 238 8.16 -21.89 -29.87
CA ARG A 238 7.28 -22.42 -30.95
C ARG A 238 6.62 -23.73 -30.58
N THR A 239 7.13 -24.45 -29.57
CA THR A 239 6.42 -25.57 -28.97
C THR A 239 5.48 -25.02 -27.88
N PRO A 240 4.16 -25.30 -27.93
CA PRO A 240 3.26 -24.88 -26.86
C PRO A 240 3.78 -25.46 -25.53
N SER A 241 4.02 -24.58 -24.55
CA SER A 241 4.47 -25.02 -23.25
C SER A 241 3.29 -25.70 -22.52
N PRO A 242 3.47 -26.85 -21.88
CA PRO A 242 2.42 -27.48 -21.06
C PRO A 242 1.90 -26.58 -19.90
N LEU A 243 2.60 -25.47 -19.63
CA LEU A 243 2.26 -24.43 -18.66
C LEU A 243 1.30 -23.35 -19.20
N ASP A 244 0.86 -23.44 -20.47
CA ASP A 244 -0.30 -22.67 -20.97
C ASP A 244 -1.63 -23.22 -20.45
N THR A 245 -1.60 -24.26 -19.60
CA THR A 245 -2.74 -24.54 -18.74
C THR A 245 -2.97 -23.32 -17.86
N PRO A 246 -4.19 -22.74 -17.84
CA PRO A 246 -4.48 -21.57 -17.02
C PRO A 246 -4.02 -21.87 -15.60
N PRO A 247 -3.36 -20.93 -14.90
CA PRO A 247 -2.88 -21.17 -13.56
C PRO A 247 -4.02 -21.77 -12.77
N LYS A 248 -3.80 -22.97 -12.19
CA LYS A 248 -4.77 -23.60 -11.27
C LYS A 248 -5.26 -22.48 -10.38
N PRO A 249 -6.58 -22.23 -10.31
CA PRO A 249 -7.11 -21.07 -9.63
C PRO A 249 -6.49 -21.06 -8.24
N VAL A 250 -5.59 -20.10 -8.02
CA VAL A 250 -5.03 -19.81 -6.70
C VAL A 250 -6.27 -19.76 -5.82
N PRO A 251 -6.37 -20.55 -4.73
CA PRO A 251 -7.56 -20.55 -3.90
C PRO A 251 -7.80 -19.09 -3.57
N ARG A 252 -8.85 -18.50 -4.18
CA ARG A 252 -9.21 -17.13 -3.92
C ARG A 252 -9.38 -17.15 -2.42
N LEU A 253 -8.50 -16.43 -1.71
CA LEU A 253 -8.69 -16.15 -0.30
C LEU A 253 -10.06 -15.50 -0.27
N SER A 254 -11.05 -16.33 0.03
CA SER A 254 -12.42 -15.91 0.07
C SER A 254 -12.44 -14.99 1.26
N THR A 255 -12.41 -13.69 0.99
CA THR A 255 -12.79 -12.64 1.95
C THR A 255 -14.29 -12.72 2.28
N ARG A 256 -14.85 -13.94 2.23
CA ARG A 256 -16.06 -14.38 2.92
C ARG A 256 -15.65 -15.26 4.09
N ARG A 257 -14.92 -14.72 5.06
CA ARG A 257 -15.18 -15.10 6.44
C ARG A 257 -16.46 -14.39 6.86
N ARG A 258 -17.57 -14.88 6.31
CA ARG A 258 -18.92 -14.51 6.71
C ARG A 258 -18.98 -14.85 8.19
N LEU A 259 -19.19 -13.82 9.01
CA LEU A 259 -19.74 -13.95 10.34
C LEU A 259 -20.93 -14.91 10.26
N ARG A 260 -20.74 -16.18 10.66
CA ARG A 260 -21.83 -16.99 11.19
C ARG A 260 -21.87 -16.64 12.67
N GLN A 261 -22.53 -15.54 12.99
CA GLN A 261 -23.14 -15.43 14.31
C GLN A 261 -24.35 -16.36 14.34
N SER A 262 -24.34 -17.21 15.36
CA SER A 262 -25.49 -17.61 16.17
C SER A 262 -26.64 -18.40 15.53
N SER A 263 -26.88 -19.60 16.08
CA SER A 263 -28.13 -19.94 16.79
C SER A 263 -28.72 -21.33 16.46
N LYS A 264 -29.10 -22.05 17.53
CA LYS A 264 -29.93 -23.27 17.67
C LYS A 264 -29.20 -24.62 17.53
N ALA A 265 -29.28 -25.57 18.47
CA ALA A 265 -30.17 -25.78 19.61
C ALA A 265 -29.60 -26.78 20.62
N VAL A 266 -30.22 -26.79 21.81
CA VAL A 266 -30.11 -27.66 23.00
C VAL A 266 -29.11 -27.22 24.05
#